data_AF-A0A0N5BLR0-F1
#
_entry.id   AF-A0A0N5BLR0-F1
#
_cell.length_a   1.000
_cell.length_b   1.000
_cell.length_c   1.000
_cell.angle_alpha   90.00
_cell.angle_beta   90.00
_cell.angle_gamma   90.00
#
_symmetry.space_group_name_H-M   'P 1'
#
loop_
_entity.id
_entity.type
_entity.pdbx_description
1 polymer ?
#
loop_
_entity_poly.entity_id
_entity_poly.type
_entity_poly.pdbx_seq_one_letter_code
_entity_poly.pdbx_strand_id
1 'polypeptide(L)'
;MTLPTSIIISRYIAICKNIHLSFFKNFIIVFFSGIFVLIIGHGLWTILGELPNDFITKWVSRNKILSNKLTTDTYGIGSKITFQNWYIMFIELPLYFLVNYTIVIVLFIKYKRYMNQLNDIMSQKTKQMNKDFMFILILQSFAPILVTSVPNLIFLSMLILGISNGVEVLGTNVLQLLNFTPTVNALLFLLLPISNRKYIKKIFKNIYLNVRGKKVQPIIASIGKQLKSGS
;
A
#
# COMPACT_ATOMS: atom_id res chain seq x y z
N MET A 1 -3.06 -2.02 -0.60
CA MET A 1 -3.45 -2.19 -2.00
C MET A 1 -4.80 -1.54 -2.30
N THR A 2 -5.86 -1.92 -1.59
CA THR A 2 -7.20 -1.35 -1.80
C THR A 2 -7.32 0.14 -1.46
N LEU A 3 -6.61 0.63 -0.45
CA LEU A 3 -6.69 2.04 -0.04
C LEU A 3 -6.21 3.04 -1.13
N PRO A 4 -5.05 2.85 -1.81
CA PRO A 4 -4.70 3.63 -3.01
C PRO A 4 -5.79 3.60 -4.11
N THR A 5 -6.38 2.43 -4.38
CA THR A 5 -7.47 2.27 -5.34
C THR A 5 -8.70 3.10 -4.93
N SER A 6 -9.09 3.07 -3.65
CA SER A 6 -10.18 3.89 -3.10
C SER A 6 -9.92 5.38 -3.31
N ILE A 7 -8.69 5.85 -3.06
CA ILE A 7 -8.31 7.26 -3.25
C ILE A 7 -8.45 7.67 -4.72
N ILE A 8 -8.02 6.82 -5.66
CA ILE A 8 -8.17 7.09 -7.09
C ILE A 8 -9.65 7.15 -7.48
N ILE A 9 -10.47 6.21 -7.00
CA ILE A 9 -11.92 6.20 -7.26
C ILE A 9 -12.57 7.48 -6.74
N SER A 10 -12.33 7.84 -5.48
CA SER A 10 -12.86 9.07 -4.87
C SER A 10 -12.45 10.29 -5.71
N ARG A 11 -11.18 10.41 -6.09
CA ARG A 11 -10.73 11.55 -6.91
C ARG A 11 -11.35 11.59 -8.28
N TYR A 12 -11.46 10.46 -8.95
CA TYR A 12 -12.12 10.39 -10.25
C TYR A 12 -13.58 10.90 -10.14
N ILE A 13 -14.30 10.48 -9.09
CA ILE A 13 -15.67 10.94 -8.83
C ILE A 13 -15.71 12.44 -8.53
N ALA A 14 -14.81 12.95 -7.69
CA ALA A 14 -14.78 14.37 -7.35
C ALA A 14 -14.43 15.26 -8.54
N ILE A 15 -13.38 14.91 -9.30
CA ILE A 15 -12.81 15.78 -10.34
C ILE A 15 -13.52 15.58 -11.69
N CYS A 16 -13.69 14.34 -12.13
CA CYS A 16 -14.18 14.04 -13.47
C CYS A 16 -15.70 13.95 -13.55
N LYS A 17 -16.38 13.65 -12.45
CA LYS A 17 -17.86 13.65 -12.39
C LYS A 17 -18.42 14.89 -11.71
N ASN A 18 -17.57 15.75 -11.16
CA ASN A 18 -17.97 16.93 -10.38
C ASN A 18 -18.98 16.60 -9.26
N ILE A 19 -18.89 15.38 -8.71
CA ILE A 19 -19.79 14.95 -7.64
C ILE A 19 -19.16 15.36 -6.31
N HIS A 20 -19.86 16.18 -5.55
CA HIS A 20 -19.45 16.49 -4.18
C HIS A 20 -19.40 15.20 -3.35
N LEU A 21 -18.20 14.86 -2.87
CA LEU A 21 -17.95 13.72 -1.99
C LEU A 21 -18.34 14.11 -0.57
N SER A 22 -19.54 13.72 -0.15
CA SER A 22 -19.88 13.74 1.27
C SER A 22 -19.08 12.68 2.03
N PHE A 23 -18.97 12.85 3.34
CA PHE A 23 -18.38 11.86 4.24
C PHE A 23 -18.95 10.45 3.99
N PHE A 24 -20.27 10.34 3.83
CA PHE A 24 -20.95 9.07 3.60
C PHE A 24 -20.54 8.40 2.28
N LYS A 25 -20.37 9.15 1.19
CA LYS A 25 -19.91 8.59 -0.09
C LYS A 25 -18.48 8.05 0.00
N ASN A 26 -17.60 8.76 0.71
CA ASN A 26 -16.25 8.29 0.95
C ASN A 26 -16.23 7.04 1.85
N PHE A 27 -17.06 7.03 2.90
CA PHE A 27 -17.23 5.86 3.76
C PHE A 27 -17.65 4.64 2.94
N ILE A 28 -18.64 4.78 2.05
CA ILE A 28 -19.07 3.71 1.14
C ILE A 28 -17.92 3.18 0.28
N ILE A 29 -17.13 4.07 -0.34
CA ILE A 29 -16.01 3.67 -1.21
C ILE A 29 -14.97 2.87 -0.40
N VAL A 30 -14.61 3.35 0.80
CA VAL A 30 -13.66 2.68 1.68
C VAL A 30 -14.22 1.36 2.20
N PHE A 31 -15.50 1.31 2.55
CA PHE A 31 -16.19 0.11 3.02
C PHE A 31 -16.20 -0.99 1.96
N PHE A 32 -16.60 -0.68 0.72
CA PHE A 32 -16.53 -1.64 -0.39
C PHE A 32 -15.10 -2.11 -0.66
N SER A 33 -14.13 -1.19 -0.55
CA SER A 33 -12.71 -1.55 -0.69
C SER A 33 -12.24 -2.46 0.45
N GLY A 34 -12.81 -2.32 1.65
CA GLY A 34 -12.58 -3.21 2.79
C GLY A 34 -13.17 -4.60 2.57
N ILE A 35 -14.42 -4.69 2.11
CA ILE A 35 -15.07 -5.96 1.73
C ILE A 35 -14.22 -6.70 0.69
N PHE A 36 -13.65 -5.99 -0.28
CA PHE A 36 -12.81 -6.59 -1.30
C PHE A 36 -11.52 -7.23 -0.72
N VAL A 37 -10.97 -6.70 0.38
CA VAL A 37 -9.85 -7.32 1.10
C VAL A 37 -10.30 -8.57 1.86
N LEU A 38 -11.52 -8.58 2.40
CA LEU A 38 -12.07 -9.73 3.11
C LEU A 38 -12.19 -10.96 2.22
N ILE A 39 -12.30 -10.79 0.89
CA ILE A 39 -12.26 -11.92 -0.05
C ILE A 39 -10.93 -12.68 0.07
N ILE A 40 -9.78 -11.99 0.08
CA ILE A 40 -8.48 -12.67 0.32
C ILE A 40 -8.42 -13.25 1.74
N GLY A 41 -9.00 -12.53 2.72
CA GLY A 41 -9.10 -13.00 4.09
C GLY A 41 -9.87 -14.32 4.21
N HIS A 42 -10.91 -14.50 3.40
CA HIS A 42 -11.67 -15.73 3.28
C HIS A 42 -10.80 -16.87 2.72
N GLY A 43 -10.06 -16.67 1.62
CA GLY A 43 -9.13 -17.68 1.12
C GLY A 43 -8.10 -18.11 2.15
N LEU A 44 -7.52 -17.16 2.90
CA LEU A 44 -6.61 -17.47 4.00
C LEU A 44 -7.31 -18.28 5.10
N TRP A 45 -8.51 -17.89 5.50
CA TRP A 45 -9.29 -18.59 6.50
C TRP A 45 -9.61 -20.04 6.10
N THR A 46 -9.96 -20.28 4.84
CA THR A 46 -10.26 -21.64 4.34
C THR A 46 -9.05 -22.58 4.38
N ILE A 47 -7.84 -22.03 4.42
CA ILE A 47 -6.61 -22.82 4.45
C ILE A 47 -6.12 -23.05 5.87
N LEU A 48 -6.32 -22.07 6.76
CA LEU A 48 -5.83 -22.11 8.13
C LEU A 48 -6.50 -23.26 8.90
N GLY A 49 -5.67 -24.19 9.37
CA GLY A 49 -6.06 -25.24 10.28
C GLY A 49 -5.11 -25.31 11.48
N GLU A 50 -5.42 -26.19 12.41
CA GLU A 50 -4.49 -26.54 13.47
C GLU A 50 -3.41 -27.46 12.91
N LEU A 51 -2.15 -27.11 13.17
CA LEU A 51 -1.02 -27.98 12.88
C LEU A 51 -0.94 -29.07 13.95
N PRO A 52 -0.44 -30.27 13.61
CA PRO A 52 -0.15 -31.30 14.60
C PRO A 52 0.71 -30.77 15.76
N ASN A 53 0.36 -31.13 17.00
CA ASN A 53 1.04 -30.64 18.22
C ASN A 53 2.54 -30.94 18.25
N ASP A 54 2.97 -31.99 17.56
CA ASP A 54 4.38 -32.37 17.45
C ASP A 54 5.17 -31.48 16.46
N PHE A 55 4.51 -30.72 15.59
CA PHE A 55 5.18 -29.92 14.57
C PHE A 55 5.96 -28.75 15.17
N ILE A 56 5.34 -27.98 16.08
CA ILE A 56 6.00 -26.85 16.76
C ILE A 56 7.14 -27.35 17.64
N THR A 57 6.90 -28.41 18.42
CA THR A 57 7.92 -28.97 19.33
C THR A 57 9.12 -29.50 18.56
N LYS A 58 8.90 -30.20 17.43
CA LYS A 58 9.97 -30.61 16.50
C LYS A 58 10.71 -29.41 15.91
N TRP A 59 10.00 -28.36 15.49
CA TRP A 59 10.62 -27.16 14.92
C TRP A 59 11.47 -26.38 15.94
N VAL A 60 10.99 -26.23 17.18
CA VAL A 60 11.74 -25.60 18.29
C VAL A 60 13.00 -26.39 18.62
N SER A 61 12.88 -27.72 18.74
CA SER A 61 14.01 -28.61 19.01
C SER A 61 15.05 -28.55 17.89
N ARG A 62 14.61 -28.61 16.63
CA ARG A 62 15.48 -28.57 15.45
C ARG A 62 16.29 -27.28 15.36
N ASN A 63 15.65 -26.14 15.65
CA ASN A 63 16.28 -24.83 15.56
C ASN A 63 16.95 -24.37 16.87
N LYS A 64 16.97 -25.23 17.91
CA LYS A 64 17.55 -24.94 19.23
C LYS A 64 17.07 -23.60 19.82
N ILE A 65 15.78 -23.30 19.66
CA ILE A 65 15.20 -22.03 20.10
C ILE A 65 15.05 -22.06 21.63
N LEU A 66 15.81 -21.21 22.32
CA LEU A 66 15.68 -21.00 23.75
C LEU A 66 14.53 -20.02 24.01
N SER A 67 13.31 -20.52 24.21
CA SER A 67 12.15 -19.69 24.51
C SER A 67 11.31 -20.29 25.64
N ASN A 68 11.12 -19.51 26.70
CA ASN A 68 10.22 -19.86 27.81
C ASN A 68 8.73 -19.68 27.42
N LYS A 69 8.43 -19.14 26.24
CA LYS A 69 7.07 -18.87 25.77
C LYS A 69 6.50 -19.96 24.86
N LEU A 70 7.37 -20.79 24.26
CA LEU A 70 6.96 -21.89 23.39
C LEU A 70 7.03 -23.18 24.23
N THR A 71 5.90 -23.56 24.81
CA THR A 71 5.75 -24.82 25.56
C THR A 71 5.27 -25.95 24.65
N THR A 72 5.29 -27.18 25.16
CA THR A 72 4.74 -28.37 24.46
C THR A 72 3.25 -28.27 24.17
N ASP A 73 2.55 -27.37 24.88
CA ASP A 73 1.12 -27.11 24.72
C ASP A 73 0.84 -25.97 23.71
N THR A 74 1.87 -25.47 23.03
CA THR A 74 1.71 -24.41 22.04
C THR A 74 1.12 -24.96 20.75
N TYR A 75 -0.10 -24.54 20.43
CA TYR A 75 -0.76 -24.87 19.18
C TYR A 75 -0.24 -24.02 18.03
N GLY A 76 0.09 -24.69 16.92
CA GLY A 76 0.45 -24.03 15.68
C GLY A 76 -0.76 -23.85 14.79
N ILE A 77 -0.87 -22.69 14.17
CA ILE A 77 -1.86 -22.45 13.11
C ILE A 77 -1.12 -22.50 11.79
N GLY A 78 -1.62 -23.32 10.87
CA GLY A 78 -1.02 -23.49 9.56
C GLY A 78 -1.76 -24.52 8.72
N SER A 79 -1.17 -24.87 7.60
CA SER A 79 -1.80 -25.81 6.68
C SER A 79 -0.75 -26.53 5.88
N LYS A 80 -1.03 -27.79 5.54
CA LYS A 80 -0.22 -28.51 4.58
C LYS A 80 -0.40 -27.84 3.22
N ILE A 81 0.71 -27.40 2.63
CA ILE A 81 0.75 -26.81 1.30
C ILE A 81 0.49 -27.93 0.29
N THR A 82 -0.78 -28.12 -0.06
CA THR A 82 -1.22 -29.03 -1.12
C THR A 82 -2.15 -28.26 -2.05
N PHE A 83 -2.17 -28.64 -3.33
CA PHE A 83 -3.06 -28.02 -4.30
C PHE A 83 -4.53 -28.08 -3.88
N GLN A 84 -4.97 -29.23 -3.34
CA GLN A 84 -6.34 -29.42 -2.83
C GLN A 84 -6.72 -28.48 -1.68
N ASN A 85 -5.77 -28.10 -0.83
CA ASN A 85 -6.06 -27.19 0.28
C ASN A 85 -5.96 -25.73 -0.19
N TRP A 86 -5.04 -25.42 -1.11
CA TRP A 86 -4.68 -24.05 -1.48
C TRP A 86 -5.36 -23.53 -2.76
N TYR A 87 -6.17 -24.32 -3.45
CA TYR A 87 -6.78 -23.93 -4.74
C TYR A 87 -7.59 -22.64 -4.66
N ILE A 88 -8.30 -22.39 -3.55
CA ILE A 88 -9.08 -21.16 -3.35
C ILE A 88 -8.14 -19.95 -3.38
N MET A 89 -7.03 -19.98 -2.63
CA MET A 89 -6.03 -18.90 -2.66
C MET A 89 -5.36 -18.76 -4.03
N PHE A 90 -5.12 -19.86 -4.74
CA PHE A 90 -4.56 -19.83 -6.10
C PHE A 90 -5.49 -19.12 -7.09
N ILE A 91 -6.80 -19.08 -6.85
CA ILE A 91 -7.77 -18.38 -7.69
C ILE A 91 -8.00 -16.95 -7.19
N GLU A 92 -8.27 -16.78 -5.90
CA GLU A 92 -8.63 -15.49 -5.31
C GLU A 92 -7.49 -14.47 -5.39
N LEU A 93 -6.23 -14.89 -5.16
CA LEU A 93 -5.10 -13.96 -5.15
C LEU A 93 -4.82 -13.35 -6.54
N PRO A 94 -4.67 -14.14 -7.63
CA PRO A 94 -4.52 -13.57 -8.98
C PRO A 94 -5.73 -12.74 -9.40
N LEU A 95 -6.96 -13.20 -9.08
CA LEU A 95 -8.18 -12.46 -9.40
C LEU A 95 -8.21 -11.10 -8.71
N TYR A 96 -7.84 -11.05 -7.43
CA TYR A 96 -7.74 -9.80 -6.66
C TYR A 96 -6.75 -8.82 -7.30
N PHE A 97 -5.58 -9.29 -7.72
CA PHE A 97 -4.61 -8.44 -8.41
C PHE A 97 -5.17 -7.95 -9.74
N LEU A 98 -5.73 -8.83 -10.56
CA LEU A 98 -6.27 -8.52 -11.88
C LEU A 98 -7.37 -7.45 -11.82
N VAL A 99 -8.30 -7.57 -10.86
CA VAL A 99 -9.37 -6.59 -10.66
C VAL A 99 -8.80 -5.23 -10.23
N ASN A 100 -7.87 -5.20 -9.25
CA ASN A 100 -7.25 -3.94 -8.83
C ASN A 100 -6.48 -3.27 -9.98
N TYR A 101 -5.70 -4.02 -10.75
CA TYR A 101 -4.97 -3.50 -11.90
C TYR A 101 -5.91 -2.91 -12.94
N THR A 102 -6.97 -3.63 -13.28
CA THR A 102 -7.96 -3.20 -14.26
C THR A 102 -8.62 -1.88 -13.82
N ILE A 103 -9.05 -1.78 -12.56
CA ILE A 103 -9.66 -0.57 -12.01
C ILE A 103 -8.69 0.61 -12.09
N VAL A 104 -7.45 0.45 -11.62
CA VAL A 104 -6.44 1.53 -11.62
C VAL A 104 -6.14 2.00 -13.05
N ILE A 105 -5.94 1.08 -13.99
CA ILE A 105 -5.63 1.40 -15.39
C ILE A 105 -6.82 2.11 -16.06
N VAL A 106 -8.05 1.59 -15.90
CA VAL A 106 -9.25 2.19 -16.50
C VAL A 106 -9.49 3.60 -15.96
N LEU A 107 -9.38 3.80 -14.64
CA LEU A 107 -9.55 5.11 -14.02
C LEU A 107 -8.46 6.09 -14.45
N PHE A 108 -7.22 5.62 -14.60
CA PHE A 108 -6.12 6.43 -15.09
C PHE A 108 -6.38 6.91 -16.53
N ILE A 109 -6.78 6.02 -17.44
CA ILE A 109 -7.10 6.37 -18.83
C ILE A 109 -8.24 7.39 -18.88
N LYS A 110 -9.32 7.14 -18.13
CA LYS A 110 -10.48 8.06 -18.07
C LYS A 110 -10.09 9.43 -17.52
N TYR A 111 -9.30 9.48 -16.46
CA TYR A 111 -8.81 10.72 -15.89
C TYR A 111 -7.92 11.49 -16.87
N LYS A 112 -6.95 10.81 -17.52
CA LYS A 112 -6.07 11.43 -18.51
C LYS A 112 -6.87 12.06 -19.65
N ARG A 113 -7.90 11.36 -20.15
CA ARG A 113 -8.79 11.89 -21.20
C ARG A 113 -9.54 13.14 -20.73
N TYR A 114 -10.09 13.13 -19.52
CA TYR A 114 -10.80 14.28 -18.95
C TYR A 114 -9.88 15.50 -18.78
N MET A 115 -8.67 15.30 -18.27
CA MET A 115 -7.71 16.39 -18.09
C MET A 115 -7.22 16.99 -19.40
N ASN A 116 -7.16 16.18 -20.47
CA ASN A 116 -6.85 16.68 -21.81
C ASN A 116 -7.98 17.57 -22.36
N GLN A 117 -9.25 17.31 -22.02
CA GLN A 117 -10.38 18.15 -22.44
C GLN A 117 -10.41 19.50 -21.73
N LEU A 118 -10.04 19.53 -20.44
CA LEU A 118 -9.98 20.76 -19.65
C LEU A 118 -8.66 21.52 -19.79
N ASN A 119 -7.78 21.06 -20.67
CA ASN A 119 -6.42 21.53 -20.78
C ASN A 119 -6.34 23.04 -21.10
N ASP A 120 -7.27 23.53 -21.90
CA ASP A 120 -7.25 24.91 -22.41
C ASP A 120 -7.90 25.91 -21.44
N ILE A 121 -8.67 25.40 -20.47
CA ILE A 121 -9.39 26.20 -19.46
C ILE A 121 -8.55 26.34 -18.18
N MET A 122 -7.64 25.39 -17.92
CA MET A 122 -6.84 25.38 -16.69
C MET A 122 -5.60 26.28 -16.78
N SER A 123 -5.33 27.02 -15.71
CA SER A 123 -4.04 27.71 -15.57
C SER A 123 -2.86 26.73 -15.62
N GLN A 124 -1.71 27.20 -16.13
CA GLN A 124 -0.49 26.38 -16.18
C GLN A 124 -0.10 25.82 -14.80
N LYS A 125 -0.30 26.61 -13.73
CA LYS A 125 -0.03 26.19 -12.34
C LYS A 125 -0.94 25.04 -11.90
N THR A 126 -2.25 25.13 -12.18
CA THR A 126 -3.23 24.09 -11.86
C THR A 126 -2.95 22.81 -12.65
N LYS A 127 -2.63 22.94 -13.94
CA LYS A 127 -2.26 21.83 -14.81
C LYS A 127 -1.04 21.08 -14.30
N GLN A 128 0.01 21.80 -13.91
CA GLN A 128 1.23 21.20 -13.36
C GLN A 128 0.95 20.49 -12.03
N MET A 129 0.22 21.12 -11.11
CA MET A 129 -0.15 20.52 -9.82
C MET A 129 -0.92 19.21 -10.00
N ASN A 130 -1.87 19.19 -10.94
CA ASN A 130 -2.65 18.00 -11.22
C ASN A 130 -1.84 16.89 -11.89
N LYS A 131 -0.90 17.23 -12.78
CA LYS A 131 0.03 16.25 -13.39
C LYS A 131 0.92 15.61 -12.33
N ASP A 132 1.48 16.40 -11.43
CA ASP A 132 2.34 15.92 -10.35
C ASP A 132 1.56 15.01 -9.39
N PHE A 133 0.36 15.41 -8.99
CA PHE A 133 -0.46 14.58 -8.10
C PHE A 133 -0.88 13.27 -8.76
N MET A 134 -1.25 13.31 -10.05
CA MET A 134 -1.64 12.10 -10.79
C MET A 134 -0.46 11.14 -10.93
N PHE A 135 0.74 11.65 -11.22
CA PHE A 135 1.97 10.84 -11.26
C PHE A 135 2.21 10.13 -9.92
N ILE A 136 2.01 10.84 -8.80
CA ILE A 136 2.17 10.28 -7.46
C ILE A 136 1.16 9.18 -7.20
N LEU A 137 -0.12 9.41 -7.49
CA LEU A 137 -1.17 8.40 -7.31
C LEU A 137 -0.90 7.12 -8.09
N ILE A 138 -0.43 7.25 -9.33
CA ILE A 138 -0.03 6.11 -10.15
C ILE A 138 1.12 5.38 -9.46
N LEU A 139 2.18 6.09 -9.07
CA LEU A 139 3.32 5.44 -8.44
C LEU A 139 2.94 4.76 -7.12
N GLN A 140 2.09 5.39 -6.32
CA GLN A 140 1.55 4.85 -5.08
C GLN A 140 0.63 3.65 -5.28
N SER A 141 -0.04 3.59 -6.43
CA SER A 141 -0.88 2.45 -6.77
C SER A 141 -0.03 1.30 -7.30
N PHE A 142 0.90 1.58 -8.23
CA PHE A 142 1.74 0.58 -8.88
C PHE A 142 2.90 0.05 -8.02
N ALA A 143 3.54 0.87 -7.19
CA ALA A 143 4.73 0.45 -6.43
C ALA A 143 4.42 -0.65 -5.40
N PRO A 144 3.39 -0.53 -4.54
CA PRO A 144 2.89 -1.65 -3.73
C PRO A 144 2.65 -2.92 -4.54
N ILE A 145 2.06 -2.80 -5.74
CA ILE A 145 1.75 -3.99 -6.54
C ILE A 145 3.01 -4.61 -7.08
N LEU A 146 3.93 -3.85 -7.66
CA LEU A 146 5.18 -4.41 -8.19
C LEU A 146 6.02 -5.05 -7.08
N VAL A 147 6.11 -4.40 -5.93
CA VAL A 147 6.91 -4.87 -4.79
C VAL A 147 6.28 -6.10 -4.13
N THR A 148 4.95 -6.22 -4.10
CA THR A 148 4.28 -7.35 -3.42
C THR A 148 3.79 -8.44 -4.36
N SER A 149 3.21 -8.11 -5.52
CA SER A 149 2.63 -9.10 -6.43
C SER A 149 3.69 -10.01 -7.04
N VAL A 150 4.84 -9.47 -7.47
CA VAL A 150 5.88 -10.29 -8.10
C VAL A 150 6.42 -11.34 -7.13
N PRO A 151 6.85 -11.00 -5.89
CA PRO A 151 7.26 -12.00 -4.92
C PRO A 151 6.15 -12.97 -4.52
N ASN A 152 4.89 -12.49 -4.38
CA ASN A 152 3.76 -13.36 -4.07
C ASN A 152 3.47 -14.37 -5.19
N LEU A 153 3.49 -13.95 -6.46
CA LEU A 153 3.27 -14.83 -7.61
C LEU A 153 4.41 -15.84 -7.78
N ILE A 154 5.66 -15.42 -7.56
CA ILE A 154 6.82 -16.34 -7.55
C ILE A 154 6.65 -17.37 -6.44
N PHE A 155 6.33 -16.92 -5.22
CA PHE A 155 6.08 -17.81 -4.09
C PHE A 155 4.97 -18.82 -4.41
N LEU A 156 3.82 -18.34 -4.90
CA LEU A 156 2.68 -19.17 -5.30
C LEU A 156 3.06 -20.20 -6.38
N SER A 157 3.84 -19.77 -7.38
CA SER A 157 4.31 -20.65 -8.46
C SER A 157 5.25 -21.73 -7.92
N MET A 158 6.15 -21.39 -6.99
CA MET A 158 7.02 -22.38 -6.34
C MET A 158 6.23 -23.40 -5.53
N LEU A 159 5.15 -22.99 -4.86
CA LEU A 159 4.25 -23.90 -4.14
C LEU A 159 3.56 -24.87 -5.11
N ILE A 160 3.04 -24.37 -6.24
CA ILE A 160 2.38 -25.20 -7.27
C ILE A 160 3.36 -26.21 -7.87
N LEU A 161 4.60 -25.80 -8.13
CA LEU A 161 5.64 -26.67 -8.67
C LEU A 161 6.25 -27.62 -7.63
N GLY A 162 5.84 -27.53 -6.36
CA GLY A 162 6.34 -28.39 -5.28
C GLY A 162 7.81 -28.18 -4.94
N ILE A 163 8.39 -27.03 -5.30
CA ILE A 163 9.79 -26.71 -5.02
C ILE A 163 9.89 -26.38 -3.53
N SER A 164 10.49 -27.25 -2.72
CA SER A 164 10.58 -27.06 -1.27
C SER A 164 11.78 -26.21 -0.83
N ASN A 165 12.81 -26.11 -1.68
CA ASN A 165 14.04 -25.42 -1.32
C ASN A 165 13.84 -23.90 -1.28
N GLY A 166 14.11 -23.28 -0.12
CA GLY A 166 14.08 -21.82 0.07
C GLY A 166 12.69 -21.18 0.17
N VAL A 167 11.60 -21.96 0.09
CA VAL A 167 10.22 -21.45 0.19
C VAL A 167 9.94 -20.81 1.54
N GLU A 168 10.46 -21.36 2.63
CA GLU A 168 10.28 -20.79 3.98
C GLU A 168 10.87 -19.37 4.09
N VAL A 169 12.09 -19.19 3.56
CA VAL A 169 12.79 -17.89 3.54
C VAL A 169 12.05 -16.92 2.62
N LEU A 170 11.64 -17.37 1.43
CA LEU A 170 10.89 -16.55 0.50
C LEU A 170 9.54 -16.10 1.10
N GLY A 171 8.80 -17.00 1.73
CA GLY A 171 7.52 -16.69 2.38
C GLY A 171 7.69 -15.63 3.48
N THR A 172 8.74 -15.74 4.28
CA THR A 172 9.08 -14.74 5.31
C THR A 172 9.39 -13.38 4.68
N ASN A 173 10.20 -13.35 3.62
CA ASN A 173 10.54 -12.12 2.89
C ASN A 173 9.30 -11.48 2.25
N VAL A 174 8.42 -12.28 1.65
CA VAL A 174 7.15 -11.82 1.07
C VAL A 174 6.29 -11.14 2.14
N LEU A 175 6.17 -11.75 3.33
CA LEU A 175 5.41 -11.17 4.44
C LEU A 175 6.02 -9.84 4.92
N GLN A 176 7.35 -9.78 5.03
CA GLN A 176 8.06 -8.55 5.39
C GLN A 176 7.84 -7.44 4.35
N LEU A 177 7.91 -7.75 3.05
CA LEU A 177 7.64 -6.81 1.96
C LEU A 177 6.19 -6.31 1.98
N LEU A 178 5.24 -7.19 2.30
CA LEU A 178 3.84 -6.82 2.45
C LEU A 178 3.65 -5.82 3.60
N ASN A 179 4.32 -6.04 4.73
CA ASN A 179 4.32 -5.12 5.88
C ASN A 179 5.09 -3.81 5.61
N PHE A 180 6.05 -3.82 4.68
CA PHE A 180 6.80 -2.62 4.29
C PHE A 180 6.02 -1.71 3.33
N THR A 181 5.00 -2.24 2.67
CA THR A 181 4.21 -1.53 1.65
C THR A 181 3.56 -0.23 2.13
N PRO A 182 2.92 -0.15 3.32
CA PRO A 182 2.39 1.12 3.82
C PRO A 182 3.47 2.18 4.00
N THR A 183 4.65 1.79 4.46
CA THR A 183 5.82 2.68 4.63
C THR A 183 6.29 3.22 3.29
N VAL A 184 6.40 2.38 2.26
CA VAL A 184 6.73 2.81 0.90
C VAL A 184 5.69 3.81 0.40
N ASN A 185 4.40 3.52 0.56
CA ASN A 185 3.34 4.41 0.09
C ASN A 185 3.37 5.80 0.77
N ALA A 186 3.61 5.83 2.09
CA ALA A 186 3.78 7.06 2.85
C ALA A 186 5.04 7.83 2.42
N LEU A 187 6.15 7.12 2.20
CA LEU A 187 7.40 7.71 1.73
C LEU A 187 7.23 8.37 0.35
N LEU A 188 6.54 7.69 -0.59
CA LEU A 188 6.24 8.23 -1.91
C LEU A 188 5.37 9.50 -1.80
N PHE A 189 4.36 9.51 -0.92
CA PHE A 189 3.52 10.69 -0.68
C PHE A 189 4.34 11.88 -0.15
N LEU A 190 5.28 11.61 0.73
CA LEU A 190 6.03 12.63 1.43
C LEU A 190 7.15 13.20 0.54
N LEU A 191 7.84 12.36 -0.22
CA LEU A 191 9.03 12.74 -0.98
C LEU A 191 8.75 13.19 -2.42
N LEU A 192 7.65 12.80 -3.07
CA LEU A 192 7.44 13.16 -4.47
C LEU A 192 6.90 14.59 -4.69
N PRO A 193 5.86 15.07 -3.98
CA PRO A 193 5.33 16.41 -4.22
C PRO A 193 6.40 17.47 -4.02
N ILE A 194 6.53 18.38 -4.99
CA ILE A 194 7.49 19.48 -4.93
C ILE A 194 7.22 20.38 -3.71
N SER A 195 5.95 20.61 -3.39
CA SER A 195 5.51 21.32 -2.18
C SER A 195 6.07 20.67 -0.91
N ASN A 196 5.91 19.36 -0.79
CA ASN A 196 6.36 18.58 0.36
C ASN A 196 7.89 18.58 0.45
N ARG A 197 8.61 18.39 -0.66
CA ARG A 197 10.08 18.47 -0.70
C ARG A 197 10.60 19.83 -0.26
N LYS A 198 10.00 20.93 -0.71
CA LYS A 198 10.39 22.28 -0.29
C LYS A 198 10.19 22.46 1.22
N TYR A 199 9.08 21.96 1.75
CA TYR A 199 8.76 22.02 3.17
C TYR A 199 9.74 21.17 4.02
N ILE A 200 9.99 19.93 3.61
CA ILE A 200 10.95 19.03 4.26
C ILE A 200 12.34 19.65 4.27
N LYS A 201 12.81 20.20 3.14
CA LYS A 201 14.09 20.92 3.08
C LYS A 201 14.13 22.10 4.06
N LYS A 202 13.03 22.82 4.24
CA LYS A 202 12.93 23.91 5.22
C LYS A 202 13.04 23.39 6.65
N ILE A 203 12.37 22.27 6.98
CA ILE A 203 12.49 21.61 8.29
C ILE A 203 13.93 21.17 8.55
N PHE A 204 14.56 20.43 7.63
CA PHE A 204 15.93 19.98 7.79
C PHE A 204 16.93 21.14 7.91
N LYS A 205 16.75 22.21 7.13
CA LYS A 205 17.53 23.44 7.26
C LYS A 205 17.37 24.05 8.66
N ASN A 206 16.15 24.03 9.21
CA ASN A 206 15.87 24.58 10.53
C ASN A 206 16.53 23.76 11.65
N ILE A 207 16.43 22.42 11.57
CA ILE A 207 17.09 21.50 12.50
C ILE A 207 18.61 21.71 12.42
N TYR A 208 19.17 21.77 11.22
CA TYR A 208 20.60 22.00 11.02
C TYR A 208 21.08 23.34 11.61
N LEU A 209 20.31 24.42 11.42
CA LEU A 209 20.64 25.73 11.98
C LEU A 209 20.53 25.75 13.52
N ASN A 210 19.53 25.07 14.09
CA ASN A 210 19.37 24.91 15.53
C ASN A 210 20.53 24.11 16.15
N VAL A 211 20.94 23.00 15.53
CA VAL A 211 22.10 22.21 15.99
C VAL A 211 23.41 23.00 15.93
N ARG A 212 23.54 23.92 14.96
CA ARG A 212 24.70 24.84 14.85
C ARG A 212 24.61 26.09 15.73
N GLY A 213 23.61 26.21 16.61
CA GLY A 213 23.46 27.34 17.54
C GLY A 213 23.18 28.69 16.84
N LYS A 214 22.79 28.69 15.57
CA LYS A 214 22.41 29.92 14.86
C LYS A 214 20.94 30.22 15.17
N LYS A 215 20.65 31.43 15.68
CA LYS A 215 19.27 31.89 15.96
C LYS A 215 18.39 31.72 14.71
N VAL A 216 17.45 30.79 14.78
CA VAL A 216 16.40 30.60 13.79
C VAL A 216 15.37 31.70 13.95
N GLN A 217 15.08 32.44 12.88
CA GLN A 217 13.90 33.31 12.86
C GLN A 217 12.63 32.43 12.92
N PRO A 218 11.70 32.66 13.85
CA PRO A 218 10.55 31.80 14.06
C PRO A 218 9.66 31.73 12.82
N ILE A 219 9.35 30.50 12.39
CA ILE A 219 8.55 30.16 11.20
C ILE A 219 7.18 30.87 11.20
N ILE A 220 6.64 31.18 12.39
CA ILE A 220 5.34 31.80 12.62
C ILE A 220 5.24 33.20 11.98
N ALA A 221 6.34 33.96 11.91
CA ALA A 221 6.34 35.30 11.29
C ALA A 221 6.12 35.26 9.75
N SER A 222 6.38 34.11 9.10
CA SER A 222 6.17 33.93 7.65
C SER A 222 4.75 33.47 7.28
N ILE A 223 3.99 32.94 8.24
CA ILE A 223 2.62 32.43 8.04
C ILE A 223 1.62 33.58 7.95
N GLY A 224 1.79 34.63 8.77
CA GLY A 224 0.95 35.83 8.74
C GLY A 224 1.09 36.67 7.46
N LYS A 225 2.24 36.58 6.75
CA LYS A 225 2.45 37.32 5.49
C LYS A 225 1.88 36.62 4.27
N GLN A 226 1.86 35.28 4.21
CA GLN A 226 1.29 34.56 3.06
C GLN A 226 -0.24 34.54 3.05
N LEU A 227 -0.89 34.66 4.21
CA LEU A 227 -2.35 34.79 4.29
C LEU A 227 -2.85 36.22 3.97
N LYS A 228 -2.00 37.25 4.12
CA LYS A 228 -2.35 38.65 3.82
C LYS A 228 -2.05 39.10 2.38
N SER A 229 -1.33 38.30 1.58
CA SER A 229 -1.01 38.65 0.19
C SER A 229 -1.86 37.90 -0.84
N GLY A 230 -2.92 37.23 -0.40
CA GLY A 230 -3.86 36.47 -1.23
C GLY A 230 -5.32 36.86 -1.04
N SER A 231 -5.58 37.97 -0.35
CA SER A 231 -6.85 38.68 -0.29
C SER A 231 -6.80 39.91 -1.17
#